data_AF-A0A4P9YTQ1-F1
#
_entry.id   AF-A0A4P9YTQ1-F1
#
_cell.length_a   1.000
_cell.length_b   1.000
_cell.length_c   1.000
_cell.angle_alpha   90.00
_cell.angle_beta   90.00
_cell.angle_gamma   90.00
#
_symmetry.space_group_name_H-M   'P 1'
#
loop_
_entity.id
_entity.type
_entity.pdbx_description
1 polymer ?
#
loop_
_entity_poly.entity_id
_entity_poly.type
_entity_poly.pdbx_seq_one_letter_code
_entity_poly.pdbx_strand_id
1 'polypeptide(L)'
;SASVIWGVIGPNRMFGSEGYYSSLLWWFLVGLLVPVPFWLLSRRFPGTWLQYIHTPVILGATAIMPPAQPVMYPTWFLVGFIFQFVIYRYRHQWWTKYNYVLSAALDSGVAIAGIVIFFAFQYHPVELDWWGTKGDCANFKTL
;
A
#
# COMPACT_ATOMS: atom_id res chain seq x y z
N SER A 1 -11.91 3.56 10.68
CA SER A 1 -12.93 4.63 10.73
C SER A 1 -12.27 5.97 11.02
N ALA A 2 -11.99 6.77 9.99
CA ALA A 2 -11.33 8.08 10.14
C ALA A 2 -12.27 9.15 10.71
N SER A 3 -13.57 9.09 10.39
CA SER A 3 -14.57 10.11 10.77
C SER A 3 -14.72 10.31 12.28
N VAL A 4 -14.51 9.28 13.09
CA VAL A 4 -14.63 9.37 14.56
C VAL A 4 -13.44 10.13 15.17
N ILE A 5 -12.24 9.96 14.61
CA ILE A 5 -11.01 10.63 15.09
C ILE A 5 -11.05 12.12 14.75
N TRP A 6 -11.37 12.45 13.50
CA TRP A 6 -11.43 13.84 13.03
C TRP A 6 -12.63 14.62 13.58
N GLY A 7 -13.73 13.94 13.90
CA GLY A 7 -14.94 14.55 14.46
C GLY A 7 -14.86 14.92 15.94
N VAL A 8 -14.11 14.17 16.75
CA VAL A 8 -14.03 14.38 18.21
C VAL A 8 -12.91 15.35 18.61
N ILE A 9 -11.80 15.41 17.86
CA ILE A 9 -10.60 16.16 18.26
C ILE A 9 -10.68 17.64 17.84
N GLY A 10 -11.45 17.96 16.80
CA GLY A 10 -11.64 19.32 16.30
C GLY A 10 -10.44 19.84 15.47
N PRO A 11 -10.69 20.59 14.38
CA PRO A 11 -9.65 20.97 13.41
C PRO A 11 -8.53 21.82 14.02
N ASN A 12 -8.82 22.67 15.01
CA ASN A 12 -7.82 23.52 15.66
C ASN A 12 -6.81 22.73 16.50
N ARG A 13 -7.18 21.59 17.09
CA ARG A 13 -6.25 20.76 17.88
C ARG A 13 -5.45 19.77 17.03
N MET A 14 -5.91 19.47 15.82
CA MET A 14 -5.16 18.63 14.89
C MET A 14 -4.21 19.46 14.00
N PHE A 15 -4.69 20.57 13.45
CA PHE A 15 -4.02 21.33 12.39
C PHE A 15 -3.64 22.78 12.78
N GLY A 16 -3.98 23.24 13.98
CA GLY A 16 -3.63 24.57 14.49
C GLY A 16 -2.17 24.67 14.97
N SER A 17 -1.79 25.85 15.49
CA SER A 17 -0.42 26.15 15.95
C SER A 17 0.07 25.29 17.12
N GLU A 18 -0.85 24.70 17.89
CA GLU A 18 -0.55 23.81 19.03
C GLU A 18 -0.79 22.31 18.71
N GLY A 19 -1.15 21.98 17.47
CA GLY A 19 -1.45 20.61 17.06
C GLY A 19 -0.22 19.84 16.59
N TYR A 20 -0.02 18.61 17.07
CA TYR A 20 1.07 17.73 16.65
C TYR A 20 1.11 17.42 15.14
N TYR A 21 -0.01 17.61 14.42
CA TYR A 21 -0.13 17.33 12.97
C TYR A 21 0.00 18.58 12.08
N SER A 22 0.32 19.77 12.63
CA SER A 22 0.58 20.97 11.83
C SER A 22 1.73 20.77 10.83
N SER A 23 2.78 20.04 11.22
CA SER A 23 3.89 19.65 10.34
C SER A 23 3.47 18.73 9.17
N LEU A 24 2.37 17.99 9.31
CA LEU A 24 1.84 17.15 8.21
C LEU A 24 1.26 18.00 7.07
N LEU A 25 0.76 19.20 7.37
CA LEU A 25 0.19 20.09 6.35
C LEU A 25 1.25 20.54 5.33
N TRP A 26 2.51 20.69 5.76
CA TRP A 26 3.63 21.03 4.89
C TRP A 26 3.90 19.96 3.83
N TRP A 27 3.56 18.70 4.11
CA TRP A 27 3.70 17.62 3.13
C TRP A 27 2.72 17.73 1.95
N PHE A 28 1.61 18.47 2.07
CA PHE A 28 0.78 18.82 0.91
C PHE A 28 1.53 19.72 -0.07
N LEU A 29 2.27 20.71 0.45
CA LEU A 29 3.11 21.59 -0.39
C LEU A 29 4.27 20.81 -1.00
N VAL A 30 4.90 19.92 -0.23
CA VAL A 30 5.94 19.02 -0.76
C VAL A 30 5.35 18.12 -1.85
N GLY A 31 4.19 17.49 -1.64
CA GLY A 31 3.52 16.67 -2.64
C GLY A 31 3.14 17.43 -3.91
N LEU A 32 2.77 18.71 -3.81
CA LEU A 32 2.50 19.60 -4.94
C LEU A 32 3.79 19.98 -5.69
N LEU A 33 4.87 20.22 -4.97
CA LEU A 33 6.13 20.71 -5.53
C LEU A 33 7.01 19.59 -6.08
N VAL A 34 6.96 18.37 -5.55
CA VAL A 34 7.77 17.23 -6.01
C VAL A 34 7.55 16.83 -7.48
N PRO A 35 6.35 16.86 -8.10
CA PRO A 35 6.23 16.56 -9.52
C PRO A 35 6.85 17.62 -10.44
N VAL A 36 7.02 18.87 -9.97
CA VAL A 36 7.54 20.00 -10.76
C VAL A 36 9.00 19.81 -11.21
N PRO A 37 9.98 19.47 -10.34
CA PRO A 37 11.36 19.22 -10.78
C PRO A 37 11.48 17.97 -11.65
N PHE A 38 10.69 16.92 -11.41
CA PHE A 38 10.68 15.73 -12.27
C PHE A 38 10.10 16.01 -13.66
N TRP A 39 9.07 16.86 -13.75
CA TRP A 39 8.52 17.32 -15.02
C TRP A 39 9.50 18.26 -15.78
N LEU A 40 10.20 19.14 -15.07
CA LEU A 40 11.26 19.97 -15.66
C LEU A 40 12.43 19.13 -16.18
N LEU A 41 12.86 18.11 -15.42
CA LEU A 41 13.95 17.20 -15.84
C LEU A 41 13.55 16.36 -17.06
N SER A 42 12.34 15.83 -17.10
CA SER A 42 11.84 15.02 -18.23
C SER A 42 11.70 15.82 -19.52
N ARG A 43 11.45 17.14 -19.40
CA ARG A 43 11.37 18.07 -20.53
C ARG A 43 12.75 18.55 -21.02
N ARG A 44 13.78 18.56 -20.17
CA ARG A 44 15.14 18.97 -20.51
C ARG A 44 15.99 17.84 -21.12
N PHE A 45 15.70 16.58 -20.79
CA PHE A 45 16.35 15.40 -21.37
C PHE A 45 15.33 14.50 -22.09
N PRO A 46 14.88 14.88 -23.31
CA PRO A 46 14.01 14.03 -24.10
C PRO A 46 14.79 12.76 -24.55
N GLY A 47 14.29 11.58 -24.18
CA GLY A 47 14.85 10.29 -24.61
C GLY A 47 15.60 9.48 -23.54
N THR A 48 15.69 9.96 -22.30
CA THR A 48 16.31 9.20 -21.19
C THR A 48 15.26 8.40 -20.40
N TRP A 49 15.70 7.35 -19.69
CA TRP A 49 14.84 6.50 -18.82
C TRP A 49 13.97 7.29 -17.82
N LEU A 50 14.36 8.53 -17.49
CA LEU A 50 13.62 9.43 -16.61
C LEU A 50 12.19 9.73 -17.07
N GLN A 51 11.85 9.57 -18.36
CA GLN A 51 10.47 9.73 -18.84
C GLN A 51 9.53 8.60 -18.40
N TYR A 52 10.06 7.43 -18.03
CA TYR A 52 9.27 6.30 -17.53
C TYR A 52 9.03 6.36 -16.02
N ILE A 53 9.64 7.32 -15.31
CA ILE A 53 9.46 7.50 -13.87
C ILE A 53 8.23 8.39 -13.64
N HIS A 54 7.11 7.75 -13.32
CA HIS A 54 5.91 8.47 -12.90
C HIS A 54 6.00 8.82 -11.41
N THR A 55 6.59 9.98 -11.11
CA THR A 55 6.68 10.56 -9.76
C THR A 55 5.38 10.50 -8.93
N PRO A 56 4.18 10.81 -9.48
CA PRO A 56 2.93 10.69 -8.70
C PRO A 56 2.59 9.25 -8.32
N VAL A 57 2.95 8.26 -9.13
CA VAL A 57 2.72 6.83 -8.84
C VAL A 57 3.63 6.38 -7.71
N ILE A 58 4.89 6.83 -7.71
CA ILE A 58 5.86 6.51 -6.65
C ILE A 58 5.44 7.15 -5.33
N LEU A 59 5.10 8.44 -5.33
CA LEU A 59 4.61 9.13 -4.13
C LEU A 59 3.33 8.51 -3.58
N GLY A 60 2.39 8.14 -4.46
CA GLY A 60 1.16 7.43 -4.08
C GLY A 60 1.43 6.04 -3.48
N ALA A 61 2.36 5.28 -4.05
CA ALA A 61 2.75 3.96 -3.52
C ALA A 61 3.42 4.05 -2.13
N THR A 62 4.19 5.11 -1.88
CA THR A 62 4.81 5.37 -0.57
C THR A 62 3.85 5.95 0.47
N ALA A 63 2.68 6.46 0.09
CA ALA A 63 1.71 7.03 1.03
C ALA A 63 1.06 5.97 1.94
N ILE A 64 1.06 4.70 1.52
CA ILE A 64 0.51 3.55 2.26
C ILE A 64 1.60 2.82 3.06
N MET A 65 2.79 3.42 3.17
CA MET A 65 3.96 2.85 3.85
C MET A 65 3.91 2.83 5.38
N PRO A 66 3.18 3.72 6.09
CA PRO A 66 3.14 3.63 7.56
C PRO A 66 2.49 2.35 8.13
N PRO A 67 1.49 1.70 7.49
CA PRO A 67 0.89 0.47 8.01
C PRO A 67 1.35 -0.86 7.36
N ALA A 68 2.15 -0.84 6.30
CA ALA A 68 2.47 -2.07 5.55
C ALA A 68 3.69 -2.80 6.11
N GLN A 69 3.51 -4.08 6.47
CA GLN A 69 4.62 -4.94 6.90
C GLN A 69 5.71 -5.01 5.81
N PRO A 70 7.01 -5.08 6.15
CA PRO A 70 8.12 -5.09 5.18
C PRO A 70 8.01 -6.17 4.10
N VAL A 71 7.27 -7.25 4.38
CA VAL A 71 7.01 -8.37 3.46
C VAL A 71 5.99 -8.06 2.36
N MET A 72 5.13 -7.05 2.53
CA MET A 72 4.07 -6.73 1.58
C MET A 72 4.61 -6.16 0.26
N TYR A 73 5.60 -5.26 0.34
CA TYR A 73 6.19 -4.61 -0.82
C TYR A 73 6.91 -5.56 -1.80
N PRO A 74 7.85 -6.41 -1.36
CA PRO A 74 8.51 -7.36 -2.27
C PRO A 74 7.50 -8.35 -2.85
N THR A 75 6.49 -8.75 -2.08
CA THR A 75 5.44 -9.66 -2.56
C THR A 75 4.59 -9.01 -3.64
N TRP A 76 4.14 -7.77 -3.44
CA TRP A 76 3.39 -7.02 -4.46
C TRP A 76 4.22 -6.81 -5.71
N PHE A 77 5.50 -6.45 -5.56
CA PHE A 77 6.41 -6.30 -6.69
C PHE A 77 6.60 -7.60 -7.46
N LEU A 78 6.82 -8.73 -6.76
CA LEU A 78 6.99 -10.05 -7.37
C LEU A 78 5.74 -10.48 -8.12
N VAL A 79 4.56 -10.37 -7.50
CA VAL A 79 3.28 -10.72 -8.13
C VAL A 79 3.04 -9.81 -9.34
N GLY A 80 3.23 -8.51 -9.18
CA GLY A 80 3.12 -7.54 -10.27
C GLY A 80 4.07 -7.86 -11.43
N PHE A 81 5.33 -8.21 -11.14
CA PHE A 81 6.31 -8.58 -12.16
C PHE A 81 5.91 -9.87 -12.90
N ILE A 82 5.48 -10.91 -12.18
CA ILE A 82 5.06 -12.17 -12.82
C ILE A 82 3.86 -11.95 -13.73
N PHE A 83 2.82 -11.26 -13.25
CA PHE A 83 1.59 -11.06 -14.02
C PHE A 83 1.76 -10.03 -15.15
N GLN A 84 2.45 -8.93 -14.88
CA GLN A 84 2.54 -7.81 -15.81
C GLN A 84 3.70 -7.92 -16.79
N PHE A 85 4.79 -8.61 -16.44
CA PHE A 85 5.97 -8.77 -17.30
C PHE A 85 6.07 -10.16 -17.91
N VAL A 86 6.01 -11.22 -17.10
CA VAL A 86 6.19 -12.60 -17.58
C VAL A 86 4.95 -13.07 -18.34
N ILE A 87 3.79 -13.12 -17.68
CA ILE A 87 2.57 -13.66 -18.28
C ILE A 87 2.11 -12.81 -19.48
N TYR A 88 2.24 -11.49 -19.38
CA TYR A 88 1.97 -10.59 -20.51
C TYR A 88 2.84 -10.90 -21.74
N ARG A 89 4.13 -11.16 -21.56
CA ARG A 89 5.08 -11.41 -22.67
C ARG A 89 4.97 -12.81 -23.27
N TYR A 90 4.66 -13.83 -22.47
CA TYR A 90 4.59 -15.22 -22.96
C TYR A 90 3.17 -15.64 -23.40
N ARG A 91 2.10 -15.08 -22.81
CA ARG A 91 0.72 -15.52 -23.04
C ARG A 91 -0.28 -14.36 -23.08
N HIS A 92 -0.01 -13.37 -23.93
CA HIS A 92 -0.81 -12.14 -24.08
C HIS A 92 -2.33 -12.38 -24.27
N GLN A 93 -2.72 -13.34 -25.11
CA GLN A 93 -4.13 -13.67 -25.36
C GLN A 93 -4.86 -14.18 -24.10
N TRP A 94 -4.16 -14.98 -23.27
CA TRP A 94 -4.71 -15.46 -22.00
C TRP A 94 -4.80 -14.31 -21.00
N TRP A 95 -3.75 -13.49 -20.92
CA TRP A 95 -3.69 -12.35 -20.00
C TRP A 95 -4.85 -11.37 -20.24
N THR A 96 -5.09 -10.99 -21.49
CA THR A 96 -6.16 -10.04 -21.85
C THR A 96 -7.56 -10.53 -21.45
N LYS A 97 -7.80 -11.85 -21.51
CA LYS A 97 -9.12 -12.43 -21.22
C LYS A 97 -9.32 -12.77 -19.74
N TYR A 98 -8.28 -13.23 -19.05
CA TYR A 98 -8.42 -13.87 -17.73
C TYR A 98 -7.76 -13.10 -16.58
N ASN A 99 -6.90 -12.12 -16.83
CA ASN A 99 -6.20 -11.42 -15.75
C ASN A 99 -7.17 -10.71 -14.79
N TYR A 100 -8.21 -10.06 -15.32
CA TYR A 100 -9.22 -9.41 -14.50
C TYR A 100 -10.04 -10.42 -13.68
N VAL A 101 -10.46 -11.51 -14.31
CA VAL A 101 -11.24 -12.59 -13.65
C VAL A 101 -10.41 -13.23 -12.53
N LEU A 102 -9.12 -13.47 -12.76
CA LEU A 102 -8.22 -14.01 -11.75
C LEU A 102 -8.04 -13.03 -10.58
N SER A 103 -7.88 -11.74 -10.85
CA SER A 103 -7.79 -10.73 -9.79
C SER A 103 -9.05 -10.72 -8.93
N ALA A 104 -10.24 -10.79 -9.54
CA ALA A 104 -11.51 -10.88 -8.82
C ALA A 104 -11.63 -12.19 -8.03
N ALA A 105 -11.18 -13.30 -8.61
CA ALA A 105 -11.17 -14.60 -7.95
C ALA A 105 -10.25 -14.60 -6.71
N LEU A 106 -9.06 -14.00 -6.80
CA LEU A 106 -8.14 -13.88 -5.67
C LEU A 106 -8.75 -13.04 -4.53
N ASP A 107 -9.38 -11.91 -4.83
CA ASP A 107 -10.03 -11.07 -3.82
C ASP A 107 -11.19 -11.82 -3.11
N SER A 108 -12.03 -12.49 -3.89
CA SER A 108 -13.09 -13.35 -3.33
C SER A 108 -12.54 -14.53 -2.53
N GLY A 109 -11.41 -15.11 -2.95
CA GLY A 109 -10.74 -16.20 -2.27
C GLY A 109 -10.18 -15.79 -0.91
N VAL A 110 -9.61 -14.59 -0.80
CA VAL A 110 -9.14 -14.03 0.48
C VAL A 110 -10.32 -13.83 1.43
N ALA A 111 -11.45 -13.31 0.95
CA ALA A 111 -12.65 -13.15 1.77
C ALA A 111 -13.17 -14.50 2.29
N ILE A 112 -13.24 -15.52 1.43
CA ILE A 112 -13.67 -16.87 1.82
C ILE A 112 -12.68 -17.49 2.80
N ALA A 113 -11.38 -17.36 2.56
CA ALA A 113 -10.33 -17.86 3.46
C ALA A 113 -10.44 -17.21 4.85
N GLY A 114 -10.74 -15.91 4.91
CA GLY A 114 -10.98 -15.20 6.17
C GLY A 114 -12.13 -15.80 6.99
N ILE A 115 -13.23 -16.17 6.33
CA ILE A 115 -14.38 -16.83 6.98
C ILE A 115 -13.97 -18.21 7.52
N VAL A 116 -13.23 -19.00 6.73
CA VAL A 116 -12.76 -20.33 7.15
C VAL A 116 -11.81 -20.23 8.35
N ILE A 117 -10.85 -19.30 8.31
CA ILE A 117 -9.90 -19.05 9.41
C ILE A 117 -10.63 -18.59 10.67
N PHE A 118 -11.65 -17.74 10.54
CA PHE A 118 -12.46 -17.29 11.67
C PHE A 118 -13.15 -18.46 12.38
N PHE A 119 -13.83 -19.34 11.65
CA PHE A 119 -14.48 -20.50 12.25
C PHE A 119 -13.48 -21.55 12.79
N ALA A 120 -12.31 -21.68 12.17
CA ALA A 120 -11.30 -22.63 12.62
C ALA A 120 -10.56 -22.19 13.90
N PHE A 121 -10.22 -20.89 14.02
CA PHE A 121 -9.29 -20.40 15.04
C PHE A 121 -9.84 -19.30 15.96
N GLN A 122 -10.83 -18.53 15.52
CA GLN A 122 -11.42 -17.49 16.39
C GLN A 122 -12.67 -17.97 17.12
N TYR A 123 -13.44 -18.88 16.52
CA TYR A 123 -14.63 -19.46 17.15
C TYR A 123 -14.29 -20.46 18.26
N HIS A 124 -13.18 -21.20 18.12
CA HIS A 124 -12.60 -22.01 19.19
C HIS A 124 -11.28 -21.36 19.62
N PRO A 125 -11.03 -21.11 20.92
CA PRO A 125 -9.81 -20.43 21.39
C PRO A 125 -8.59 -21.35 21.27
N VAL A 126 -8.16 -21.60 20.04
CA VAL A 126 -6.99 -22.42 19.71
C VAL A 126 -5.89 -21.47 19.28
N GLU A 127 -4.91 -21.28 20.16
CA GLU A 127 -3.73 -20.47 19.88
C GLU A 127 -2.71 -21.27 19.06
N LEU A 128 -2.51 -20.91 17.80
CA LEU A 128 -1.44 -21.44 16.96
C LEU A 128 -0.22 -20.53 16.98
N ASP A 129 0.86 -20.98 17.60
CA ASP A 129 2.18 -20.34 17.47
C ASP A 129 2.82 -20.72 16.13
N TRP A 130 2.65 -19.87 15.12
CA TRP A 130 3.15 -20.04 13.77
C TRP A 130 3.85 -18.77 13.29
N TRP A 131 4.74 -18.87 12.30
CA TRP A 131 5.51 -17.73 11.78
C TRP A 131 4.65 -16.61 11.19
N GLY A 132 3.41 -16.90 10.79
CA GLY A 132 2.41 -15.91 10.36
C GLY A 132 1.58 -15.28 11.49
N THR A 133 1.62 -15.85 12.71
CA THR A 133 0.95 -15.28 13.90
C THR A 133 1.90 -14.40 14.72
N LYS A 134 3.22 -14.57 14.51
CA LYS A 134 4.26 -13.76 15.16
C LYS A 134 4.29 -12.38 14.50
N GLY A 135 4.02 -11.33 15.29
CA GLY A 135 4.21 -9.96 14.81
C GLY A 135 5.67 -9.72 14.43
N ASP A 136 5.90 -8.95 13.37
CA ASP A 136 7.23 -8.62 12.83
C ASP A 136 8.13 -7.79 13.79
N CYS A 137 7.70 -7.61 15.05
CA CYS A 137 8.51 -7.03 16.11
C CYS A 137 8.60 -7.98 17.30
N ALA A 138 9.82 -8.41 17.60
CA ALA A 138 10.14 -8.87 18.93
C ALA A 138 10.02 -7.69 19.91
N ASN A 139 9.02 -7.75 20.79
CA ASN A 139 8.90 -6.94 22.01
C ASN A 139 8.78 -5.41 21.86
N PHE A 140 7.59 -4.92 21.56
CA PHE A 140 7.05 -3.77 22.32
C PHE A 140 6.07 -4.31 23.36
N LYS A 141 6.61 -4.98 24.40
CA LYS A 141 5.93 -5.02 25.69
C LYS A 141 5.99 -3.57 26.21
N THR A 142 4.89 -2.86 26.09
CA THR A 142 4.68 -1.61 26.82
C THR A 142 4.89 -1.89 28.30
N LEU A 143 5.87 -1.18 28.89
CA LEU A 143 5.90 -0.88 30.32
C LEU A 143 4.60 -0.19 30.73
#